data_AF-A0AAC9V4A3-F1
#
_entry.id   AF-A0AAC9V4A3-F1
#
_cell.length_a   1.000
_cell.length_b   1.000
_cell.length_c   1.000
_cell.angle_alpha   90.00
_cell.angle_beta   90.00
_cell.angle_gamma   90.00
#
_symmetry.space_group_name_H-M   'P 1'
#
loop_
_entity.id
_entity.type
_entity.pdbx_description
1 polymer ?
#
loop_
_entity_poly.entity_id
_entity_poly.type
_entity_poly.pdbx_seq_one_letter_code
_entity_poly.pdbx_strand_id
1 'polypeptide(L)' 'MELLSDELLIETYFSAVQFNLDYDFIKLLKGELKRRQLSPESIRLGA' A
#
# COMPACT_ATOMS: atom_id res chain seq x y z
N MET A 1 -7.59 -6.76 5.54
CA MET A 1 -6.15 -6.42 5.55
C MET A 1 -5.56 -6.33 6.95
N GLU A 2 -6.35 -6.42 8.02
CA GLU A 2 -5.89 -6.24 9.41
C GLU A 2 -4.76 -7.20 9.84
N LEU A 3 -4.62 -8.35 9.18
CA LEU A 3 -3.55 -9.32 9.44
C LEU A 3 -2.26 -9.06 8.67
N LEU A 4 -2.26 -8.14 7.69
CA LEU A 4 -1.03 -7.72 7.02
C LEU A 4 -0.25 -6.82 7.96
N SER A 5 1.04 -7.07 8.12
CA SER A 5 1.96 -6.09 8.70
C SER A 5 1.98 -4.83 7.85
N ASP A 6 2.38 -3.71 8.43
CA ASP A 6 2.47 -2.44 7.70
C ASP A 6 3.47 -2.55 6.53
N GLU A 7 4.62 -3.19 6.75
CA GLU A 7 5.63 -3.46 5.72
C GLU A 7 5.06 -4.24 4.52
N LEU A 8 4.37 -5.35 4.79
CA LEU A 8 3.79 -6.18 3.73
C LEU A 8 2.66 -5.46 3.00
N LEU A 9 1.86 -4.64 3.70
CA LEU A 9 0.82 -3.82 3.09
C LEU A 9 1.40 -2.80 2.11
N ILE A 10 2.50 -2.14 2.49
CA ILE A 10 3.21 -1.17 1.64
C ILE A 10 3.80 -1.87 0.41
N GLU A 11 4.49 -2.98 0.58
CA GLU A 11 5.06 -3.77 -0.52
C GLU A 11 3.98 -4.24 -1.50
N THR A 12 2.86 -4.73 -0.96
CA THR A 12 1.71 -5.20 -1.75
C THR A 12 1.10 -4.06 -2.56
N TYR A 13 0.95 -2.86 -1.97
CA TYR A 13 0.48 -1.68 -2.69
C TYR A 13 1.39 -1.31 -3.85
N PHE A 14 2.70 -1.21 -3.63
CA PHE A 14 3.63 -0.86 -4.69
C PHE A 14 3.68 -1.92 -5.79
N SER A 15 3.67 -3.19 -5.42
CA SER A 15 3.60 -4.31 -6.38
C SER A 15 2.31 -4.25 -7.19
N ALA A 16 1.17 -4.02 -6.55
CA ALA A 16 -0.12 -3.94 -7.25
C ALA A 16 -0.16 -2.79 -8.27
N VAL A 17 0.43 -1.63 -7.94
CA VAL A 17 0.58 -0.51 -8.87
C VAL A 17 1.56 -0.84 -9.99
N GLN A 18 2.71 -1.44 -9.68
CA GLN A 18 3.75 -1.79 -10.66
C GLN A 18 3.24 -2.79 -11.71
N PHE A 19 2.48 -3.79 -11.30
CA PHE A 19 1.92 -4.80 -12.20
C PHE A 19 0.58 -4.41 -12.82
N ASN A 20 0.12 -3.18 -12.59
CA ASN A 20 -1.15 -2.65 -13.08
C ASN A 20 -2.32 -3.61 -12.81
N LEU A 21 -2.40 -4.08 -11.55
CA LEU A 21 -3.49 -4.94 -11.10
C LEU A 21 -4.82 -4.20 -11.09
N ASP A 22 -5.89 -4.93 -10.77
CA ASP A 22 -7.24 -4.39 -10.72
C ASP A 22 -7.34 -3.09 -9.91
N TYR A 23 -8.07 -2.12 -10.46
CA TYR A 23 -8.19 -0.78 -9.89
C TYR A 23 -8.86 -0.80 -8.51
N ASP A 24 -9.90 -1.60 -8.32
CA ASP A 24 -10.60 -1.68 -7.04
C ASP A 24 -9.71 -2.33 -5.98
N PHE A 25 -8.89 -3.31 -6.37
CA PHE A 25 -7.87 -3.87 -5.48
C PHE A 25 -6.84 -2.84 -5.03
N ILE A 26 -6.29 -2.05 -5.96
CA ILE A 26 -5.35 -0.96 -5.64
C ILE A 26 -6.02 0.08 -4.73
N LYS A 27 -7.28 0.42 -4.99
CA LYS A 27 -8.06 1.36 -4.18
C LYS A 27 -8.29 0.85 -2.76
N LEU A 28 -8.53 -0.46 -2.59
CA LEU A 28 -8.65 -1.09 -1.27
C LEU A 28 -7.34 -0.99 -0.49
N LEU A 29 -6.20 -1.31 -1.11
CA LEU A 29 -4.86 -1.17 -0.50
C LEU A 29 -4.58 0.28 -0.08
N LYS A 30 -4.87 1.24 -0.97
CA LYS A 30 -4.71 2.66 -0.70
C LYS A 30 -5.60 3.14 0.46
N GLY A 31 -6.82 2.63 0.54
CA GLY A 31 -7.75 2.91 1.64
C GLY A 31 -7.21 2.43 2.98
N GLU A 32 -6.63 1.22 3.01
CA GLU A 32 -6.03 0.65 4.20
C GLU A 32 -4.77 1.41 4.66
N LEU A 33 -3.89 1.78 3.72
CA LEU A 33 -2.72 2.62 4.01
C LEU A 33 -3.14 3.94 4.68
N LYS A 34 -4.17 4.60 4.12
CA LYS A 34 -4.73 5.82 4.70
C LYS A 34 -5.32 5.59 6.10
N ARG A 35 -6.05 4.49 6.30
CA ARG A 35 -6.64 4.13 7.60
C ARG A 35 -5.59 3.96 8.70
N ARG A 36 -4.44 3.37 8.34
CA ARG A 36 -3.30 3.17 9.26
C ARG A 36 -2.35 4.35 9.36
N GLN A 37 -2.61 5.44 8.63
CA GLN A 37 -1.74 6.62 8.57
C GLN A 37 -0.34 6.29 8.03
N LEU A 38 -0.24 5.30 7.14
CA LEU A 38 1.00 4.93 6.45
C LEU A 38 1.10 5.78 5.19
N SER A 39 2.05 6.70 5.16
CA SER A 39 2.29 7.59 4.01
C SER A 39 3.32 6.95 3.05
N PRO A 40 2.92 6.44 1.87
CA PRO A 40 3.84 5.81 0.92
C PRO A 40 4.91 6.79 0.42
N GLU A 41 4.57 8.08 0.38
CA GLU A 41 5.45 9.19 0.00
C GLU A 41 6.57 9.42 1.02
N SER A 42 6.28 9.27 2.31
CA SER A 42 7.27 9.38 3.40
C SER A 42 8.23 8.19 3.41
N ILE A 43 7.77 7.01 2.99
CA ILE A 43 8.58 5.78 2.95
C ILE A 43 9.59 5.81 1.79
N ARG A 44 9.24 6.44 0.66
CA ARG A 44 10.15 6.59 -0.49
C ARG A 44 11.28 7.61 -0.26
N LEU A 45 11.16 8.51 0.70
CA LEU A 45 12.15 9.56 1.01
C LEU A 45 13.22 9.09 2.00
N GLY A 46 13.20 7.83 2.43
CA GLY A 46 14.14 7.25 3.39
C GLY A 46 14.99 6.09 2.84
N ALA A 47 15.42 6.17 1.58
CA ALA A 47 16.38 5.24 0.96
C ALA A 47 17.66 5.96 0.54
#